data_AF-A0A381L807-F1
#
_entry.id   AF-A0A381L807-F1
#
_cell.length_a   1.000
_cell.length_b   1.000
_cell.length_c   1.000
_cell.angle_alpha   90.00
_cell.angle_beta   90.00
_cell.angle_gamma   90.00
#
_symmetry.space_group_name_H-M   'P 1'
#
loop_
_entity.id
_entity.type
_entity.pdbx_description
1 polymer ?
#
loop_
_entity_poly.entity_id
_entity_poly.type
_entity_poly.pdbx_seq_one_letter_code
_entity_poly.pdbx_strand_id
1 'polypeptide(L)' 'MAPATKVPPPLQAYLAMPPESSLLLMTSVLGATSNWLVLRFLHQVLMQEYAATESTPAILFVSFLRDANFWMSGAKRI' A
#
# COMPACT_ATOMS: atom_id res chain seq x y z
N MET A 1 15.58 -16.98 -5.19
CA MET A 1 15.97 -15.64 -4.71
C MET A 1 15.66 -14.61 -5.80
N ALA A 2 14.56 -13.87 -5.65
CA ALA A 2 14.44 -12.53 -6.22
C ALA A 2 14.42 -11.59 -4.99
N PRO A 3 15.34 -10.61 -4.89
CA PRO A 3 15.46 -9.78 -3.71
C PRO A 3 14.19 -8.95 -3.53
N ALA A 4 13.87 -8.61 -2.28
CA ALA A 4 12.80 -7.70 -1.92
C ALA A 4 12.81 -6.50 -2.88
N THR A 5 11.74 -6.35 -3.66
CA THR A 5 11.57 -5.23 -4.59
C THR A 5 11.47 -3.97 -3.75
N LYS A 6 12.63 -3.34 -3.51
CA LYS A 6 12.71 -2.05 -2.83
C LYS A 6 11.87 -1.07 -3.63
N VAL A 7 11.02 -0.34 -2.92
CA VAL A 7 10.28 0.78 -3.50
C VAL A 7 11.32 1.71 -4.15
N PRO A 8 11.16 2.08 -5.43
CA PRO A 8 12.04 3.05 -6.06
C PRO A 8 12.15 4.31 -5.19
N PRO A 9 13.36 4.85 -4.93
CA PRO A 9 13.53 5.99 -4.03
C PRO A 9 12.59 7.18 -4.31
N PRO A 10 12.29 7.55 -5.58
CA PRO A 10 11.34 8.62 -5.87
C PRO A 10 9.91 8.35 -5.38
N LEU A 11 9.51 7.08 -5.27
CA LEU A 11 8.18 6.69 -4.80
C LEU A 11 8.09 6.60 -3.28
N GLN A 12 9.22 6.54 -2.58
CA GLN A 12 9.24 6.32 -1.15
C GLN A 12 8.63 7.49 -0.36
N ALA A 13 8.80 8.73 -0.84
CA ALA A 13 8.18 9.91 -0.24
C ALA A 13 6.65 9.88 -0.31
N TYR A 14 6.07 9.24 -1.34
CA TYR A 14 4.63 9.14 -1.54
C TYR A 14 3.98 7.98 -0.77
N LEU A 15 4.77 7.16 -0.07
CA LEU A 15 4.25 6.10 0.79
C LEU A 15 4.06 6.54 2.25
N ALA A 16 4.56 7.72 2.62
CA ALA A 16 4.30 8.30 3.92
C ALA A 16 2.80 8.54 4.14
N MET A 17 2.37 8.45 5.41
CA MET A 17 1.01 8.82 5.78
C MET A 17 0.75 10.25 5.30
N PRO A 18 -0.28 10.46 4.46
CA PRO A 18 -0.58 11.79 3.98
C PRO A 18 -1.31 12.58 5.09
N PRO A 19 -1.34 13.93 5.01
CA PRO A 19 -2.03 14.76 5.99
C PRO A 19 -3.52 14.39 6.15
N GLU A 20 -4.13 14.77 7.27
CA GLU A 20 -5.56 14.59 7.48
C GLU A 20 -6.37 15.20 6.31
N SER A 21 -7.39 14.49 5.85
CA SER A 21 -8.25 14.90 4.71
C SER A 21 -7.52 15.08 3.36
N SER A 22 -6.54 14.22 3.08
CA SER A 22 -5.83 14.19 1.80
C SER A 22 -6.38 13.15 0.82
N LEU A 23 -6.07 13.35 -0.48
CA LEU A 23 -6.40 12.41 -1.54
C LEU A 23 -5.12 11.99 -2.29
N LEU A 24 -4.81 10.69 -2.25
CA LEU A 24 -3.72 10.10 -3.05
C LEU A 24 -4.30 9.47 -4.33
N LEU A 25 -3.91 10.01 -5.48
CA LEU A 25 -4.28 9.45 -6.79
C LEU A 25 -3.13 8.60 -7.34
N MET A 26 -3.41 7.33 -7.62
CA MET A 26 -2.42 6.39 -8.17
C MET A 26 -2.93 5.81 -9.49
N THR A 27 -2.30 6.22 -10.58
CA THR A 27 -2.65 5.74 -11.93
C THR A 27 -1.66 4.68 -12.40
N SER A 28 -2.12 3.77 -13.24
CA SER A 28 -1.27 2.75 -13.88
C SER A 28 -1.61 2.60 -15.36
N VAL A 29 -0.68 2.05 -16.12
CA VAL A 29 -0.85 1.72 -17.55
C VAL A 29 -0.77 0.22 -17.76
N LEU A 30 -1.19 -0.24 -18.94
CA LEU A 30 -1.04 -1.65 -19.33
C LEU A 30 0.44 -2.04 -19.28
N GLY A 31 0.76 -3.11 -18.56
CA GLY A 31 2.15 -3.57 -18.36
C GLY A 31 2.88 -2.95 -17.15
N ALA A 32 2.32 -1.92 -16.51
CA ALA A 32 2.90 -1.29 -15.32
C ALA A 32 1.83 -1.05 -14.24
N THR A 33 1.41 -2.13 -13.56
CA THR A 33 0.33 -2.08 -12.56
C THR A 33 0.78 -1.44 -11.24
N SER A 34 -0.13 -0.72 -10.58
CA SER A 34 0.12 -0.07 -9.28
C SER A 34 -0.26 -0.92 -8.06
N ASN A 35 -0.79 -2.14 -8.24
CA ASN A 35 -1.26 -3.00 -7.13
C ASN A 35 -0.21 -3.26 -6.04
N TRP A 36 1.06 -3.45 -6.44
CA TRP A 36 2.15 -3.66 -5.50
C TRP A 36 2.41 -2.42 -4.63
N LEU A 37 2.19 -1.22 -5.19
CA LEU A 37 2.39 0.04 -4.49
C LEU A 37 1.25 0.30 -3.50
N VAL A 38 0.01 -0.06 -3.87
CA VAL A 38 -1.14 -0.05 -2.94
C VAL A 38 -0.87 -0.91 -1.71
N LEU A 39 -0.38 -2.14 -1.90
CA LEU A 39 -0.08 -3.02 -0.77
C LEU A 39 1.08 -2.50 0.10
N ARG A 40 2.10 -1.89 -0.51
CA ARG A 40 3.20 -1.25 0.24
C ARG A 40 2.73 -0.03 1.03
N PHE A 41 1.81 0.76 0.47
CA PHE A 41 1.16 1.88 1.16
C PHE A 41 0.37 1.39 2.37
N LEU A 42 -0.50 0.40 2.17
CA LEU A 42 -1.28 -0.21 3.26
C LEU A 42 -0.36 -0.78 4.35
N HIS A 43 0.71 -1.49 3.97
CA HIS A 43 1.70 -2.00 4.91
C HIS A 43 2.35 -0.88 5.71
N GLN A 44 2.77 0.21 5.07
CA GLN A 44 3.40 1.34 5.77
C GLN A 44 2.44 2.02 6.74
N VAL A 45 1.19 2.28 6.31
CA VAL A 45 0.15 2.85 7.17
C VAL A 45 -0.11 1.94 8.37
N LEU A 46 -0.30 0.64 8.15
CA LEU A 46 -0.53 -0.32 9.24
C LEU A 46 0.67 -0.47 10.20
N MET A 47 1.90 -0.37 9.69
CA MET A 47 3.11 -0.51 10.52
C MET A 47 3.45 0.75 11.32
N GLN A 48 3.24 1.95 10.75
CA GLN A 48 3.44 3.20 11.50
C GLN A 48 2.50 3.28 12.71
N GLU A 49 1.28 2.76 12.55
CA GLU A 49 0.27 2.74 13.61
C GLU A 49 0.51 1.65 14.66
N TYR A 50 1.08 0.50 14.27
CA TYR A 50 1.47 -0.52 15.26
C TYR A 50 2.51 0.00 16.26
N ALA A 51 3.25 1.05 15.89
CA ALA A 51 4.19 1.75 16.77
C ALA A 51 3.55 2.90 17.59
N ALA A 52 2.33 3.36 17.25
CA ALA A 52 1.63 4.47 17.90
C ALA A 52 0.39 3.95 18.67
N THR A 53 0.57 3.70 19.96
CA THR A 53 -0.22 2.76 20.76
C THR A 53 -1.66 3.17 21.17
N GLU A 54 -2.34 4.16 20.59
CA GLU A 54 -3.62 4.63 21.17
C GLU A 54 -4.87 4.65 20.27
N SER A 55 -4.77 4.53 18.95
CA SER A 55 -5.97 4.42 18.10
C SER A 55 -5.68 3.68 16.80
N THR A 56 -6.22 2.48 16.63
CA THR A 56 -6.09 1.75 15.36
C THR A 56 -7.01 2.36 14.31
N PRO A 57 -6.50 2.92 13.19
CA PRO A 57 -7.37 3.42 12.14
C PRO A 57 -8.09 2.26 11.47
N ALA A 58 -9.40 2.39 11.31
CA ALA A 58 -10.19 1.47 10.51
C ALA A 58 -9.92 1.74 9.02
N ILE A 59 -9.30 0.79 8.34
CA ILE A 59 -9.05 0.87 6.90
C ILE A 59 -10.19 0.19 6.15
N LEU A 60 -10.93 0.94 5.33
CA LEU A 60 -11.87 0.38 4.36
C LEU A 60 -11.16 0.21 3.02
N PHE A 61 -10.96 -1.04 2.61
CA PHE A 61 -10.36 -1.37 1.32
C PHE A 61 -11.42 -1.87 0.34
N VAL A 62 -11.61 -1.14 -0.77
CA VAL A 62 -12.61 -1.44 -1.80
C VAL A 62 -11.91 -1.74 -3.12
N SER A 63 -12.27 -2.86 -3.76
CA SER A 63 -11.70 -3.27 -5.05
C SER A 63 -12.79 -3.76 -5.99
N PHE A 64 -12.84 -3.20 -7.20
CA PHE A 64 -13.83 -3.57 -8.22
C PHE A 64 -13.30 -4.60 -9.23
N LEU A 65 -11.98 -4.67 -9.43
CA LEU A 65 -11.35 -5.47 -10.50
C LEU A 65 -10.65 -6.73 -9.99
N ARG A 66 -10.44 -6.87 -8.67
CA ARG A 66 -9.67 -7.96 -8.06
C ARG A 66 -10.36 -8.43 -6.79
N ASP A 67 -10.26 -9.73 -6.53
CA ASP A 67 -10.86 -10.36 -5.37
C ASP A 67 -9.92 -10.34 -4.15
N ALA A 68 -10.44 -10.77 -3.00
CA ALA A 68 -9.67 -10.82 -1.76
C ALA A 68 -8.44 -11.74 -1.88
N ASN A 69 -8.55 -12.88 -2.58
CA ASN A 69 -7.46 -13.82 -2.75
C ASN A 69 -6.26 -13.20 -3.47
N PHE A 70 -6.52 -12.43 -4.53
CA PHE A 70 -5.50 -11.67 -5.24
C PHE A 70 -4.72 -10.76 -4.29
N TRP A 71 -5.41 -9.94 -3.49
CA TRP A 71 -4.76 -9.01 -2.56
C TRP A 71 -4.03 -9.72 -1.43
N MET A 72 -4.61 -10.75 -0.82
CA MET A 72 -3.99 -11.52 0.25
C MET A 72 -2.73 -12.27 -0.23
N SER A 73 -2.75 -12.80 -1.44
CA SER A 73 -1.58 -13.45 -2.03
C SER A 73 -0.43 -12.45 -2.27
N GLY A 74 -0.75 -11.22 -2.67
CA GLY A 74 0.22 -10.14 -2.81
C GLY A 74 0.77 -9.66 -1.46
N ALA A 75 -0.10 -9.52 -0.46
CA ALA A 75 0.27 -9.07 0.88
C ALA A 75 1.28 -10.02 1.54
N LYS A 76 1.13 -11.34 1.35
CA LYS A 76 2.08 -12.35 1.86
C LYS A 76 3.51 -12.23 1.29
N ARG A 77 3.70 -11.45 0.22
CA ARG A 77 4.99 -11.30 -0.48
C ARG A 77 5.73 -10.01 -0.14
N ILE A 78 5.13 -9.15 0.68
CA ILE A 78 5.58 -7.80 1.00
C ILE A 78 6.30 -7.78 2.34
#